data_AF-A0A645IEQ1-F1
#
_entry.id   AF-A0A645IEQ1-F1
#
_cell.length_a   1.000
_cell.length_b   1.000
_cell.length_c   1.000
_cell.angle_alpha   90.00
_cell.angle_beta   90.00
_cell.angle_gamma   90.00
#
_symmetry.space_group_name_H-M   'P 1'
#
loop_
_entity.id
_entity.type
_entity.pdbx_description
1 polymer ?
#
loop_
_entity_poly.entity_id
_entity_poly.type
_entity_poly.pdbx_seq_one_letter_code
_entity_poly.pdbx_strand_id
1 'polypeptide(L)'
;MGGLIASPLFDSKIGFTNTIIAAVTVYLMHYLISFIAVKSRGFARVVLGKSEVLVSNGQIQRKNMLKSLFPIELLLSQLREIDAPNIAEVDTAILETSGRVSVLKKPGHTPATPADLNITVTGGGLPKVLVNDGKIIDKNVEAMGYDRKWLIGELNKQGAIDIKDVYLATIDGAGKVYCSLSERKGR
;
A
#
# COMPACT_ATOMS: atom_id res chain seq x y z
N MET A 1 -23.11 4.76 1.81
CA MET A 1 -23.57 3.54 2.50
C MET A 1 -23.90 3.77 3.98
N GLY A 2 -23.04 4.44 4.77
CA GLY A 2 -23.25 4.59 6.23
C GLY A 2 -24.56 5.25 6.67
N GLY A 3 -25.00 6.33 6.01
CA GLY A 3 -26.25 7.02 6.35
C GLY A 3 -27.51 6.17 6.18
N LEU A 4 -27.61 5.42 5.07
CA LEU A 4 -28.78 4.58 4.76
C LEU A 4 -28.92 3.39 5.72
N ILE A 5 -27.80 2.79 6.14
CA ILE A 5 -27.81 1.64 7.06
C ILE A 5 -28.16 2.11 8.49
N ALA A 6 -27.76 3.31 8.88
CA ALA A 6 -27.97 3.84 10.22
C ALA A 6 -29.34 4.53 10.40
N SER A 7 -30.01 4.93 9.30
CA SER A 7 -31.27 5.68 9.35
C SER A 7 -32.38 4.99 10.16
N PRO A 8 -32.59 3.65 10.14
CA PRO A 8 -33.60 2.98 10.96
C PRO A 8 -33.32 2.99 12.46
N LEU A 9 -32.05 3.21 12.85
CA LEU A 9 -31.65 3.29 14.26
C LEU A 9 -31.99 4.65 14.86
N PHE A 10 -32.11 5.69 14.03
CA PHE A 10 -32.36 7.07 14.46
C PHE A 10 -33.76 7.57 14.13
N ASP A 11 -34.46 6.94 13.17
CA ASP A 11 -35.85 7.26 12.83
C ASP A 11 -36.72 5.99 12.77
N SER A 12 -37.52 5.80 13.82
CA SER A 12 -38.44 4.66 13.97
C SER A 12 -39.55 4.62 12.91
N LYS A 13 -39.73 5.68 12.10
CA LYS A 13 -40.69 5.71 10.99
C LYS A 13 -40.17 4.97 9.76
N ILE A 14 -38.86 4.72 9.69
CA ILE A 14 -38.24 3.98 8.59
C ILE A 14 -38.21 2.50 8.96
N GLY A 15 -39.11 1.71 8.36
CA GLY A 15 -39.12 0.26 8.55
C GLY A 15 -37.81 -0.38 8.07
N PHE A 16 -37.31 -1.36 8.84
CA PHE A 16 -36.12 -2.15 8.47
C PHE A 16 -36.24 -2.78 7.08
N THR A 17 -37.44 -3.23 6.69
CA THR A 17 -37.73 -3.78 5.36
C THR A 17 -37.38 -2.80 4.25
N ASN A 18 -37.74 -1.52 4.39
CA ASN A 18 -37.44 -0.50 3.38
C ASN A 18 -35.93 -0.25 3.25
N THR A 19 -35.20 -0.38 4.36
CA THR A 19 -33.75 -0.22 4.36
C THR A 19 -33.06 -1.41 3.70
N ILE A 20 -33.52 -2.62 3.96
CA ILE A 20 -33.01 -3.83 3.28
C ILE A 20 -33.29 -3.74 1.78
N ILE A 21 -34.51 -3.34 1.37
CA ILE A 21 -34.85 -3.14 -0.03
C ILE A 21 -33.91 -2.11 -0.66
N ALA A 22 -33.76 -0.93 -0.05
CA ALA A 22 -32.87 0.12 -0.57
C ALA A 22 -31.42 -0.35 -0.69
N ALA A 23 -30.89 -1.06 0.31
CA ALA A 23 -29.53 -1.59 0.30
C ALA A 23 -29.33 -2.62 -0.84
N VAL A 24 -30.27 -3.56 -0.99
CA VAL A 24 -30.25 -4.56 -2.07
C VAL A 24 -30.36 -3.88 -3.43
N THR A 25 -31.23 -2.89 -3.59
CA THR A 25 -31.36 -2.13 -4.85
C THR A 25 -30.06 -1.42 -5.22
N VAL A 26 -29.42 -0.72 -4.27
CA VAL A 26 -28.14 -0.03 -4.54
C VAL A 26 -27.02 -1.01 -4.85
N TYR A 27 -26.99 -2.18 -4.17
CA TYR A 27 -26.03 -3.25 -4.46
C TYR A 27 -26.23 -3.81 -5.86
N LEU A 28 -27.46 -4.18 -6.23
CA LEU A 28 -27.78 -4.69 -7.57
C LEU A 28 -27.45 -3.67 -8.66
N MET A 29 -27.71 -2.39 -8.41
CA MET A 29 -27.36 -1.31 -9.33
C MET A 29 -25.83 -1.20 -9.51
N HIS A 30 -25.05 -1.22 -8.43
CA HIS A 30 -23.58 -1.22 -8.52
C HIS A 30 -23.05 -2.45 -9.25
N TYR A 31 -23.60 -3.63 -8.96
CA TYR A 31 -23.25 -4.87 -9.62
C TYR A 31 -23.53 -4.78 -11.13
N LEU A 32 -24.70 -4.30 -11.51
CA LEU A 32 -25.09 -4.16 -12.91
C LEU A 32 -24.18 -3.17 -13.66
N ILE A 33 -23.92 -1.99 -13.08
CA ILE A 33 -23.00 -1.00 -13.65
C ILE A 33 -21.61 -1.62 -13.84
N SER A 34 -21.10 -2.32 -12.83
CA SER A 34 -19.79 -2.98 -12.88
C SER A 34 -19.74 -4.08 -13.93
N PHE A 35 -20.79 -4.90 -14.01
CA PHE A 35 -20.92 -5.96 -15.00
C PHE A 35 -20.93 -5.40 -16.44
N ILE A 36 -21.70 -4.33 -16.67
CA ILE A 36 -21.74 -3.66 -17.98
C ILE A 36 -20.38 -3.03 -18.30
N ALA A 37 -19.70 -2.42 -17.32
CA ALA A 37 -18.37 -1.84 -17.53
C ALA A 37 -17.33 -2.90 -17.91
N VAL A 38 -17.34 -4.07 -17.25
CA VAL A 38 -16.45 -5.19 -17.62
C VAL A 38 -16.73 -5.67 -19.05
N LYS A 39 -18.01 -5.73 -19.45
CA LYS A 39 -18.40 -6.25 -20.77
C LYS A 39 -18.24 -5.23 -21.91
N SER A 40 -18.35 -3.93 -21.63
CA SER A 40 -18.33 -2.87 -22.62
C SER A 40 -17.26 -1.82 -22.31
N ARG A 41 -16.19 -1.83 -23.12
CA ARG A 41 -15.10 -0.83 -23.03
C ARG A 41 -15.59 0.60 -23.24
N GLY A 42 -16.61 0.80 -24.07
CA GLY A 42 -17.21 2.12 -24.30
C GLY A 42 -17.91 2.65 -23.05
N PHE A 43 -18.74 1.82 -22.43
CA PHE A 43 -19.42 2.16 -21.18
C PHE A 43 -18.42 2.37 -20.04
N ALA A 44 -17.42 1.48 -19.92
CA ALA A 44 -16.33 1.64 -18.95
C ALA A 44 -15.65 2.99 -19.08
N ARG A 45 -15.35 3.45 -20.30
CA ARG A 45 -14.69 4.74 -20.53
C ARG A 45 -15.54 5.94 -20.10
N VAL A 46 -16.87 5.83 -20.17
CA VAL A 46 -17.79 6.90 -19.75
C VAL A 46 -17.94 6.92 -18.23
N VAL A 47 -18.09 5.74 -17.60
CA VAL A 47 -18.37 5.64 -16.17
C VAL A 47 -17.11 5.71 -15.31
N LEU A 48 -16.04 5.03 -15.73
CA LEU A 48 -14.76 4.98 -15.00
C LEU A 48 -13.76 6.05 -15.47
N GLY A 49 -14.04 6.69 -16.60
CA GLY A 49 -13.11 7.63 -17.24
C GLY A 49 -12.02 6.94 -18.04
N LYS A 50 -10.99 7.70 -18.39
CA LYS A 50 -9.79 7.25 -19.11
C LYS A 50 -8.57 7.95 -18.55
N SER A 51 -7.45 7.26 -18.57
CA SER A 51 -6.18 7.90 -18.31
C SER A 51 -5.74 8.74 -19.52
N GLU A 52 -4.98 9.80 -19.25
CA GLU A 52 -4.46 10.70 -20.28
C GLU A 52 -2.97 10.95 -20.02
N VAL A 53 -2.15 10.84 -21.07
CA VAL A 53 -0.71 11.11 -20.97
C VAL A 53 -0.50 12.62 -20.90
N LEU A 54 0.04 13.12 -19.78
CA LEU A 54 0.30 14.53 -19.55
C LEU A 54 1.72 14.94 -19.96
N VAL A 55 2.70 14.05 -19.83
CA VAL A 55 4.09 14.24 -20.26
C VAL A 55 4.54 13.01 -21.03
N SER A 56 5.25 13.22 -22.15
CA SER A 56 5.91 12.16 -22.90
C SER A 56 7.29 12.64 -23.36
N ASN A 57 8.32 11.85 -23.11
CA ASN A 57 9.73 12.16 -23.35
C ASN A 57 10.18 13.52 -22.81
N GLY A 58 9.70 13.89 -21.62
CA GLY A 58 9.97 15.20 -21.00
C GLY A 58 9.26 16.39 -21.66
N GLN A 59 8.28 16.14 -22.55
CA GLN A 59 7.47 17.19 -23.18
C GLN A 59 6.02 17.15 -22.69
N ILE A 60 5.53 18.31 -22.25
CA ILE A 60 4.15 18.46 -21.77
C ILE A 60 3.16 18.35 -22.96
N GLN A 61 2.20 17.45 -22.82
CA GLN A 61 1.14 17.22 -23.78
C GLN A 61 -0.01 18.22 -23.54
N ARG A 62 0.17 19.48 -23.99
CA ARG A 62 -0.78 20.58 -23.75
C ARG A 62 -2.23 20.25 -24.16
N LYS A 63 -2.41 19.52 -25.26
CA LYS A 63 -3.74 19.07 -25.72
C LYS A 63 -4.42 18.17 -24.70
N ASN A 64 -3.66 17.27 -24.07
CA ASN A 64 -4.19 16.34 -23.08
C ASN A 64 -4.46 17.05 -21.76
N MET A 65 -3.58 17.97 -21.33
CA MET A 65 -3.79 18.83 -20.15
C MET A 65 -5.10 19.62 -20.25
N LEU A 66 -5.39 20.23 -21.40
CA LEU A 66 -6.65 20.96 -21.62
C LEU A 66 -7.87 20.04 -21.60
N LYS A 67 -7.75 18.88 -22.24
CA LYS A 67 -8.82 17.89 -22.34
C LYS A 67 -9.17 17.27 -20.98
N SER A 68 -8.19 17.13 -20.08
CA SER A 68 -8.38 16.66 -18.72
C SER A 68 -8.64 17.77 -17.71
N LEU A 69 -8.68 19.04 -18.15
CA LEU A 69 -8.81 20.22 -17.28
C LEU A 69 -7.77 20.21 -16.15
N PHE A 70 -6.54 19.78 -16.45
CA PHE A 70 -5.48 19.61 -15.46
C PHE A 70 -4.49 20.77 -15.58
N PRO A 71 -4.43 21.70 -14.60
CA PRO A 71 -3.50 22.82 -14.60
C PRO A 71 -2.05 22.37 -14.50
N ILE A 72 -1.14 23.18 -15.05
CA ILE A 72 0.30 22.88 -15.02
C ILE A 72 0.84 22.88 -13.59
N GLU A 73 0.30 23.72 -12.72
CA GLU A 73 0.66 23.83 -11.32
C GLU A 73 0.36 22.52 -10.56
N LEU A 74 -0.77 21.87 -10.86
CA LEU A 74 -1.10 20.56 -10.28
C LEU A 74 -0.13 19.48 -10.77
N LEU A 75 0.19 19.48 -12.07
CA LEU A 75 1.17 18.54 -12.62
C LEU A 75 2.53 18.70 -11.93
N LEU A 76 3.04 19.93 -11.84
CA LEU A 76 4.31 20.22 -11.18
C LEU A 76 4.30 19.84 -9.70
N SER A 77 3.18 20.05 -9.00
CA SER A 77 3.01 19.64 -7.60
C SER A 77 3.06 18.12 -7.45
N GLN A 78 2.34 17.39 -8.30
CA GLN A 78 2.33 15.92 -8.29
C GLN A 78 3.72 15.37 -8.63
N LEU A 79 4.40 15.93 -9.63
CA LEU A 79 5.78 15.54 -9.96
C LEU A 79 6.73 15.70 -8.76
N ARG A 80 6.59 16.75 -7.96
CA ARG A 80 7.38 16.96 -6.74
C ARG A 80 7.03 15.95 -5.63
N GLU A 81 5.75 15.63 -5.46
CA GLU A 81 5.29 14.64 -4.47
C GLU A 81 5.89 13.25 -4.69
N ILE A 82 6.16 12.91 -5.96
CA ILE A 82 6.68 11.60 -6.39
C ILE A 82 8.19 11.67 -6.71
N ASP A 83 8.89 12.66 -6.12
CA ASP A 83 10.35 12.82 -6.21
C ASP A 83 10.88 13.01 -7.65
N ALA A 84 10.10 13.60 -8.57
CA ALA A 84 10.48 13.89 -9.96
C ALA A 84 10.33 15.39 -10.29
N PRO A 85 10.97 16.32 -9.54
CA PRO A 85 10.68 17.75 -9.63
C PRO A 85 11.01 18.38 -11.00
N ASN A 86 11.90 17.76 -11.76
CA ASN A 86 12.32 18.24 -13.07
C ASN A 86 11.66 17.42 -14.19
N ILE A 87 10.87 18.09 -15.02
CA ILE A 87 10.16 17.46 -16.15
C ILE A 87 11.13 16.79 -17.13
N ALA A 88 12.37 17.30 -17.26
CA ALA A 88 13.34 16.72 -18.18
C ALA A 88 13.75 15.29 -17.79
N GLU A 89 13.56 14.91 -16.53
CA GLU A 89 13.86 13.59 -15.97
C GLU A 89 12.71 12.61 -16.14
N VAL A 90 11.51 13.13 -16.47
CA VAL A 90 10.30 12.35 -16.69
C VAL A 90 10.30 11.79 -18.10
N ASP A 91 10.18 10.48 -18.22
CA ASP A 91 9.87 9.83 -19.48
C ASP A 91 8.38 9.99 -19.78
N THR A 92 7.53 9.50 -18.90
CA THR A 92 6.07 9.52 -19.11
C THR A 92 5.35 9.89 -17.81
N ALA A 93 4.40 10.82 -17.88
CA ALA A 93 3.47 11.10 -16.78
C ALA A 93 2.03 10.88 -17.25
N ILE A 94 1.26 10.11 -16.50
CA ILE A 94 -0.10 9.70 -16.85
C ILE A 94 -1.06 10.18 -15.76
N LEU A 95 -2.10 10.91 -16.14
CA LEU A 95 -3.22 11.20 -15.27
C LEU A 95 -4.10 9.95 -15.19
N GLU A 96 -4.21 9.37 -14.00
CA GLU A 96 -5.06 8.22 -13.75
C GLU A 96 -6.53 8.63 -13.53
N THR A 97 -7.44 7.66 -13.66
CA THR A 97 -8.87 7.87 -13.36
C THR A 97 -9.14 8.26 -11.90
N SER A 98 -8.18 8.00 -11.01
CA SER A 98 -8.20 8.46 -9.61
C SER A 98 -7.92 9.96 -9.44
N GLY A 99 -7.48 10.66 -10.49
CA GLY A 99 -7.03 12.06 -10.45
C GLY A 99 -5.57 12.25 -10.03
N ARG A 100 -4.87 11.18 -9.63
CA ARG A 100 -3.43 11.20 -9.35
C ARG A 100 -2.61 11.05 -10.62
N VAL A 101 -1.35 11.52 -10.56
CA VAL A 101 -0.39 11.35 -11.65
C VAL A 101 0.54 10.20 -11.34
N SER A 102 0.61 9.22 -12.24
CA SER A 102 1.65 8.18 -12.25
C SER A 102 2.84 8.68 -13.07
N VAL A 103 4.06 8.47 -12.59
CA VAL A 103 5.29 8.96 -13.25
C VAL A 103 6.26 7.82 -13.50
N LEU A 104 6.75 7.75 -14.73
CA LEU A 104 7.90 6.95 -15.13
C LEU A 104 9.07 7.90 -15.37
N LYS A 105 10.14 7.77 -14.58
CA LYS A 105 11.40 8.50 -14.78
C LYS A 105 12.20 7.85 -15.90
N LYS A 106 13.05 8.64 -16.56
CA LYS A 106 14.03 8.14 -17.54
C LYS A 106 15.03 7.19 -16.85
N PRO A 107 15.62 6.21 -17.57
CA PRO A 107 16.54 5.23 -16.98
C PRO A 107 17.72 5.83 -16.20
N GLY A 108 18.24 7.00 -16.61
CA GLY A 108 19.34 7.68 -15.91
C GLY A 108 18.93 8.42 -14.63
N HIS A 109 17.63 8.50 -14.32
CA HIS A 109 17.07 9.21 -13.17
C HIS A 109 16.31 8.29 -12.20
N THR A 110 16.37 6.98 -12.42
CA THR A 110 15.86 5.98 -11.47
C THR A 110 16.95 5.60 -10.47
N PRO A 111 16.62 5.37 -9.18
CA PRO A 111 17.59 4.85 -8.20
C PRO A 111 18.19 3.53 -8.68
N ALA A 112 19.50 3.35 -8.45
CA ALA A 112 20.17 2.09 -8.79
C ALA A 112 19.62 0.94 -7.95
N THR A 113 19.32 -0.18 -8.60
CA THR A 113 19.00 -1.44 -7.93
C THR A 113 20.28 -2.21 -7.60
N PRO A 114 20.26 -3.13 -6.63
CA PRO A 114 21.41 -4.02 -6.39
C PRO A 114 21.85 -4.80 -7.63
N ALA A 115 20.91 -5.14 -8.52
CA ALA A 115 21.19 -5.80 -9.79
C ALA A 115 22.03 -4.92 -10.73
N ASP A 116 21.74 -3.62 -10.81
CA ASP A 116 22.52 -2.66 -11.61
C ASP A 116 23.98 -2.53 -11.12
N LEU A 117 24.20 -2.80 -9.84
CA LEU A 117 25.51 -2.73 -9.18
C LEU A 117 26.23 -4.10 -9.11
N ASN A 118 25.64 -5.16 -9.66
CA ASN A 118 26.11 -6.55 -9.50
C ASN A 118 26.33 -6.95 -8.03
N ILE A 119 25.49 -6.43 -7.13
CA ILE A 119 25.52 -6.78 -5.71
C ILE A 119 24.62 -8.00 -5.50
N THR A 120 25.19 -9.09 -5.02
CA THR A 120 24.42 -10.25 -4.57
C THR A 120 23.60 -9.87 -3.35
N VAL A 121 22.28 -9.83 -3.50
CA VAL A 121 21.37 -9.61 -2.38
C VAL A 121 21.17 -10.93 -1.64
N THR A 122 21.64 -11.01 -0.41
CA THR A 122 21.34 -12.13 0.49
C THR A 122 20.11 -11.77 1.32
N GLY A 123 19.04 -12.54 1.12
CA GLY A 123 17.82 -12.40 1.91
C GLY A 123 16.71 -11.61 1.22
N GLY A 124 15.49 -11.90 1.64
CA GLY A 124 14.26 -11.30 1.15
C GLY A 124 13.04 -11.87 1.89
N GLY A 125 11.89 -11.20 1.76
CA GLY A 125 10.67 -11.56 2.46
C GLY A 125 10.37 -10.68 3.67
N LEU A 126 9.13 -10.77 4.17
CA LEU A 126 8.68 -10.00 5.32
C LEU A 126 9.35 -10.51 6.60
N PRO A 127 9.82 -9.62 7.50
CA PRO A 127 10.30 -10.03 8.80
C PRO A 127 9.25 -10.86 9.54
N LYS A 128 9.66 -11.97 10.15
CA LYS A 128 8.77 -12.79 10.98
C LYS A 128 8.96 -12.41 12.44
N VAL A 129 7.86 -12.32 13.17
CA VAL A 129 7.88 -12.11 14.63
C VAL A 129 8.23 -13.42 15.31
N LEU A 130 9.33 -13.45 16.06
CA LEU A 130 9.77 -14.61 16.84
C LEU A 130 9.30 -14.53 18.29
N VAL A 131 9.24 -13.33 18.85
CA VAL A 131 8.74 -13.07 20.21
C VAL A 131 7.82 -11.87 20.19
N ASN A 132 6.69 -11.97 20.91
CA ASN A 132 5.76 -10.87 21.13
C ASN A 132 5.32 -10.89 22.60
N ASP A 133 5.53 -9.79 23.34
CA ASP A 133 5.21 -9.65 24.76
C ASP A 133 5.67 -10.84 25.61
N GLY A 134 6.95 -11.21 25.46
CA GLY A 134 7.58 -12.30 26.19
C GLY A 134 7.10 -13.71 25.83
N LYS A 135 6.32 -13.86 24.75
CA LYS A 135 5.86 -15.16 24.24
C LYS A 135 6.53 -15.48 22.92
N ILE A 136 7.16 -16.65 22.86
CA ILE A 136 7.75 -17.18 21.62
C ILE A 136 6.64 -17.65 20.69
N ILE A 137 6.77 -17.32 19.41
CA ILE A 137 5.90 -17.82 18.35
C ILE A 137 6.62 -18.99 17.67
N ASP A 138 6.50 -20.19 18.25
CA ASP A 138 7.30 -21.37 17.83
C ASP A 138 7.14 -21.68 16.33
N LYS A 139 5.93 -21.53 15.79
CA LYS A 139 5.66 -21.68 14.35
C LYS A 139 6.56 -20.82 13.46
N ASN A 140 6.87 -19.59 13.89
CA ASN A 140 7.71 -18.67 13.12
C ASN A 140 9.19 -19.01 13.25
N VAL A 141 9.61 -19.52 14.41
CA VAL A 141 10.97 -19.99 14.66
C VAL A 141 11.26 -21.23 13.79
N GLU A 142 10.37 -22.22 13.83
CA GLU A 142 10.44 -23.44 13.03
C GLU A 142 10.35 -23.15 11.53
N ALA A 143 9.45 -22.25 11.12
CA ALA A 143 9.31 -21.87 9.72
C ALA A 143 10.47 -21.04 9.16
N MET A 144 11.42 -20.64 10.00
CA MET A 144 12.70 -20.05 9.58
C MET A 144 13.85 -21.06 9.66
N GLY A 145 13.56 -22.32 10.02
CA GLY A 145 14.55 -23.39 10.13
C GLY A 145 15.40 -23.32 11.41
N TYR A 146 14.99 -22.51 12.39
CA TYR A 146 15.70 -22.39 13.67
C TYR A 146 14.96 -23.13 14.78
N ASP A 147 15.65 -23.32 15.89
CA ASP A 147 15.07 -23.86 17.11
C ASP A 147 15.00 -22.80 18.22
N ARG A 148 14.33 -23.16 19.32
CA ARG A 148 14.14 -22.28 20.47
C ARG A 148 15.47 -21.95 21.17
N LYS A 149 16.46 -22.85 21.12
CA LYS A 149 17.78 -22.68 21.74
C LYS A 149 18.57 -21.60 21.01
N TRP A 150 18.53 -21.63 19.68
CA TRP A 150 19.11 -20.60 18.82
C TRP A 150 18.50 -19.23 19.12
N LEU A 151 17.17 -19.16 19.20
CA LEU A 151 16.47 -17.89 19.49
C LEU A 151 16.91 -17.31 20.84
N ILE A 152 16.92 -18.13 21.90
CA ILE A 152 17.37 -17.68 23.23
C ILE A 152 18.82 -17.18 23.18
N GLY A 153 19.70 -17.91 22.49
CA GLY A 153 21.09 -17.48 22.31
C GLY A 153 21.21 -16.11 21.62
N GLU A 154 20.39 -15.86 20.61
CA GLU A 154 20.41 -14.59 19.87
C GLU A 154 19.83 -13.42 20.69
N LEU A 155 18.77 -13.68 21.46
CA LEU A 155 18.18 -12.68 22.36
C LEU A 155 19.14 -12.31 23.51
N ASN A 156 19.87 -13.30 24.05
CA ASN A 156 20.85 -13.08 25.11
C ASN A 156 22.02 -12.19 24.66
N LYS A 157 22.49 -12.34 23.41
CA LYS A 157 23.51 -11.44 22.83
C LYS A 157 23.06 -9.99 22.79
N GLN A 158 21.74 -9.76 22.72
CA GLN A 158 21.12 -8.43 22.68
C GLN A 158 20.66 -7.96 24.06
N GLY A 159 21.05 -8.66 25.14
CA GLY A 159 20.84 -8.24 26.52
C GLY A 159 19.55 -8.74 27.19
N ALA A 160 18.79 -9.63 26.56
CA ALA A 160 17.68 -10.32 27.22
C ALA A 160 18.21 -11.34 28.24
N ILE A 161 17.60 -11.40 29.43
CA ILE A 161 17.95 -12.38 30.47
C ILE A 161 16.89 -13.48 30.53
N ASP A 162 15.62 -13.08 30.53
CA ASP A 162 14.46 -13.96 30.39
C ASP A 162 13.72 -13.61 29.08
N ILE A 163 13.01 -14.59 28.50
CA ILE A 163 12.12 -14.33 27.38
C ILE A 163 11.07 -13.28 27.73
N LYS A 164 10.64 -13.21 29.00
CA LYS A 164 9.69 -12.20 29.49
C LYS A 164 10.21 -10.77 29.40
N ASP A 165 11.52 -10.59 29.33
CA ASP A 165 12.15 -9.29 29.16
C ASP A 165 12.11 -8.80 27.71
N VAL A 166 11.62 -9.62 26.76
CA VAL A 166 11.57 -9.29 25.34
C VAL A 166 10.16 -8.84 24.96
N TYR A 167 10.01 -7.57 24.62
CA TYR A 167 8.76 -7.01 24.11
C TYR A 167 8.50 -7.47 22.67
N LEU A 168 9.53 -7.40 21.83
CA LEU A 168 9.44 -7.80 20.42
C LEU A 168 10.76 -8.40 19.98
N ALA A 169 10.71 -9.53 19.27
CA ALA A 169 11.83 -9.98 18.47
C ALA A 169 11.35 -10.34 17.06
N THR A 170 12.10 -9.91 16.06
CA THR A 170 11.85 -10.23 14.64
C THR A 170 13.11 -10.76 13.99
N ILE A 171 12.94 -11.56 12.93
CA ILE A 171 14.02 -11.99 12.05
C ILE A 171 13.69 -11.59 10.62
N ASP A 172 14.63 -10.95 9.94
CA ASP A 172 14.47 -10.60 8.53
C ASP A 172 14.88 -11.76 7.60
N GLY A 173 14.65 -11.57 6.30
CA GLY A 173 15.02 -12.56 5.29
C GLY A 173 16.53 -12.82 5.16
N ALA A 174 17.38 -11.98 5.75
CA ALA A 174 18.83 -12.15 5.80
C ALA A 174 19.28 -12.88 7.08
N GLY A 175 18.35 -13.27 7.96
CA GLY A 175 18.64 -13.95 9.21
C GLY A 175 19.08 -13.00 10.35
N LYS A 176 18.98 -11.68 10.16
CA LYS A 176 19.30 -10.71 11.19
C LYS A 176 18.14 -10.61 12.17
N VAL A 177 18.44 -10.82 13.45
CA VAL A 177 17.46 -10.69 14.53
C VAL A 177 17.50 -9.28 15.10
N TYR A 178 16.33 -8.67 15.21
CA TYR A 178 16.10 -7.46 15.99
C TYR A 178 15.41 -7.84 17.29
N CYS A 179 15.88 -7.32 18.42
CA CYS A 179 15.29 -7.50 19.74
C CYS A 179 14.99 -6.13 20.37
N SER A 180 13.77 -5.96 20.87
CA SER A 180 13.36 -4.86 21.74
C SER A 180 13.05 -5.44 23.11
N LEU A 181 13.74 -4.95 24.14
CA LEU A 181 13.46 -5.30 25.52
C LEU A 181 12.21 -4.57 26.03
N SER A 182 11.47 -5.20 26.92
CA SER A 182 10.38 -4.61 27.68
C SER A 182 10.91 -3.53 28.61
N GLU A 183 10.24 -2.38 28.67
CA GLU A 183 10.53 -1.40 29.71
C GLU A 183 10.30 -2.05 31.08
N ARG A 184 11.34 -2.07 31.92
CA ARG A 184 11.19 -2.48 33.32
C ARG A 184 10.24 -1.49 33.97
N LYS A 185 9.00 -1.91 34.26
CA LYS A 185 8.11 -1.17 35.15
C LYS A 185 8.87 -0.91 36.44
N GLY A 186 9.26 0.34 36.66
CA GLY A 186 9.84 0.79 37.93
C GLY A 186 8.92 0.34 39.06
N ARG A 187 9.52 -0.28 40.07
CA ARG A 187 8.88 -0.57 41.35
C ARG A 187 8.55 0.72 42.08
#